data_AF-A0AA96TG34-F1
#
_entry.id   AF-A0AA96TG34-F1
#
_cell.length_a   1.000
_cell.length_b   1.000
_cell.length_c   1.000
_cell.angle_alpha   90.00
_cell.angle_beta   90.00
_cell.angle_gamma   90.00
#
_symmetry.space_group_name_H-M   'P 1'
#
loop_
_entity.id
_entity.type
_entity.pdbx_description
1 polymer ?
#
loop_
_entity_poly.entity_id
_entity_poly.type
_entity_poly.pdbx_seq_one_letter_code
_entity_poly.pdbx_strand_id
1 'polypeptide(L)'
;MTGGPRVAVPPPDRLPDGTAVRLDPRVRRRDGGTALLGGSPLRLVRLRPRARDLLRADRLVVTDATTAALAARLLDAGLAHPDLAHPEPGAGATTDLTVVVPVRDRPAGLTRLLAALRADPDTAGVPVLVVDDGSADAAAVAGIATRHGARVLRHPTARGPAAARNAGLRAAGSDLVAFLDSDCVPLPGWTVPLAGHTADPRLALVAPRVVPLDPRAGGWVVPYEAAVSALDMGPDPAPVAPGTAVSYLPSAALLARRAALGDGFDESMPVAEDVDLVWRLVAAGWRVRYEPSAAVAHDHRSATGAWLRRRAFYGTGAALLAARHGPVVAPVVLSPWTAAAWALVLTGRRPGVLAAAGVLAGATGRLAPRLARPGGRPPVGLAALLVVRGSAAAGRTMARSVTRHHWPLALAAAAVSRRARRLAVAAAVADAVLAWWPHRARVGPLRFAAGRRLEDLAYGAGLWWGALRARDARALLPARPAPMPLAPGRLRTTGSLVQSTASGHDGRTMDPSPRTTP
;
A
#
# COMPACT_ATOMS: atom_id res chain seq x y z
N MET A 1 -18.00 -13.12 -18.59
CA MET A 1 -17.52 -11.93 -17.85
C MET A 1 -18.52 -11.62 -16.75
N THR A 2 -18.43 -12.32 -15.62
CA THR A 2 -19.27 -12.07 -14.45
C THR A 2 -18.55 -11.07 -13.55
N GLY A 3 -19.18 -9.92 -13.28
CA GLY A 3 -18.59 -8.87 -12.45
C GLY A 3 -18.23 -9.43 -11.07
N GLY A 4 -17.01 -9.12 -10.60
CA GLY A 4 -16.57 -9.50 -9.25
C GLY A 4 -17.45 -8.89 -8.15
N PRO A 5 -17.21 -9.25 -6.88
CA PRO A 5 -17.98 -8.80 -5.72
C PRO A 5 -18.05 -7.28 -5.68
N ARG A 6 -19.25 -6.77 -5.40
CA ARG A 6 -19.52 -5.35 -5.36
C ARG A 6 -19.17 -4.79 -3.99
N VAL A 7 -18.64 -3.57 -4.00
CA VAL A 7 -18.51 -2.74 -2.79
C VAL A 7 -19.60 -1.67 -2.81
N ALA A 8 -19.94 -1.13 -1.64
CA ALA A 8 -20.88 -0.02 -1.58
C ALA A 8 -20.28 1.24 -2.22
N VAL A 9 -21.11 2.22 -2.53
CA VAL A 9 -20.66 3.58 -2.89
C VAL A 9 -20.49 4.39 -1.60
N PRO A 10 -19.44 5.20 -1.45
CA PRO A 10 -19.28 6.07 -0.29
C PRO A 10 -20.47 7.04 -0.15
N PRO A 11 -20.89 7.36 1.09
CA PRO A 11 -21.91 8.37 1.28
C PRO A 11 -21.42 9.73 0.75
N PRO A 12 -22.34 10.63 0.34
CA PRO A 12 -22.00 11.98 -0.12
C PRO A 12 -21.50 12.90 1.01
N ASP A 13 -21.46 12.39 2.24
CA ASP A 13 -21.15 13.14 3.45
C ASP A 13 -19.83 13.89 3.36
N ARG A 14 -19.87 15.13 3.82
CA ARG A 14 -18.67 15.92 4.05
C ARG A 14 -17.98 15.46 5.33
N LEU A 15 -16.70 15.79 5.46
CA LEU A 15 -16.02 15.65 6.74
C LEU A 15 -16.81 16.42 7.83
N PRO A 16 -17.08 15.81 9.00
CA PRO A 16 -17.79 16.47 10.09
C PRO A 16 -17.06 17.73 10.56
N ASP A 17 -17.82 18.69 11.08
CA ASP A 17 -17.24 19.84 11.79
C ASP A 17 -16.47 19.34 13.02
N GLY A 18 -15.35 20.01 13.35
CA GLY A 18 -14.38 19.57 14.35
C GLY A 18 -13.25 18.70 13.77
N THR A 19 -13.50 17.98 12.65
CA THR A 19 -12.45 17.15 12.02
C THR A 19 -11.22 18.00 11.68
N ALA A 20 -10.06 17.57 12.15
CA ALA A 20 -8.79 18.24 11.87
C ALA A 20 -7.91 17.41 10.92
N VAL A 21 -7.23 18.09 10.00
CA VAL A 21 -6.22 17.50 9.12
C VAL A 21 -4.93 18.31 9.19
N ARG A 22 -3.80 17.63 9.03
CA ARG A 22 -2.47 18.25 9.04
C ARG A 22 -1.71 17.90 7.77
N LEU A 23 -1.01 18.87 7.20
CA LEU A 23 -0.18 18.61 6.02
C LEU A 23 0.91 17.59 6.37
N ASP A 24 1.19 16.70 5.42
CA ASP A 24 2.30 15.76 5.55
C ASP A 24 3.62 16.55 5.65
N PRO A 25 4.52 16.24 6.60
CA PRO A 25 5.78 16.98 6.81
C PRO A 25 6.70 17.06 5.58
N ARG A 26 6.49 16.19 4.59
CA ARG A 26 7.23 16.17 3.33
C ARG A 26 6.65 17.14 2.31
N VAL A 27 5.46 17.69 2.53
CA VAL A 27 4.89 18.73 1.68
C VAL A 27 5.75 19.99 1.78
N ARG A 28 6.07 20.55 0.61
CA ARG A 28 6.82 21.81 0.50
C ARG A 28 5.89 22.91 0.05
N ARG A 29 5.77 23.95 0.89
CA ARG A 29 5.12 25.20 0.51
C ARG A 29 6.00 25.96 -0.47
N ARG A 30 5.36 26.54 -1.47
CA ARG A 30 5.96 27.45 -2.45
C ARG A 30 5.04 28.64 -2.63
N ASP A 31 5.54 29.65 -3.31
CA ASP A 31 4.71 30.74 -3.84
C ASP A 31 4.02 31.54 -2.72
N GLY A 32 4.74 31.77 -1.63
CA GLY A 32 4.19 32.41 -0.43
C GLY A 32 3.08 31.58 0.23
N GLY A 33 3.12 30.26 0.09
CA GLY A 33 2.15 29.31 0.65
C GLY A 33 0.96 28.99 -0.26
N THR A 34 0.87 29.59 -1.44
CA THR A 34 -0.25 29.35 -2.39
C THR A 34 -0.02 28.15 -3.32
N ALA A 35 1.14 27.49 -3.22
CA ALA A 35 1.40 26.23 -3.91
C ALA A 35 1.97 25.18 -2.94
N LEU A 36 1.42 23.98 -2.99
CA LEU A 36 1.87 22.80 -2.23
C LEU A 36 2.45 21.77 -3.20
N LEU A 37 3.67 21.32 -2.95
CA LEU A 37 4.32 20.24 -3.69
C LEU A 37 4.59 19.07 -2.75
N GLY A 38 3.98 17.91 -3.01
CA GLY A 38 4.14 16.72 -2.17
C GLY A 38 3.16 15.60 -2.52
N GLY A 39 2.96 14.69 -1.56
CA GLY A 39 2.04 13.56 -1.68
C GLY A 39 2.59 12.38 -2.48
N SER A 40 1.79 11.30 -2.52
CA SER A 40 2.08 10.12 -3.33
C SER A 40 0.84 9.73 -4.14
N PRO A 41 0.85 9.85 -5.48
CA PRO A 41 1.94 10.35 -6.31
C PRO A 41 2.27 11.82 -6.05
N LEU A 42 3.44 12.26 -6.51
CA LEU A 42 3.86 13.65 -6.33
C LEU A 42 2.89 14.56 -7.09
N ARG A 43 2.33 15.55 -6.39
CA ARG A 43 1.36 16.50 -6.92
C ARG A 43 1.78 17.92 -6.62
N LEU A 44 1.51 18.80 -7.59
CA LEU A 44 1.50 20.25 -7.39
C LEU A 44 0.04 20.70 -7.26
N VAL A 45 -0.30 21.26 -6.11
CA VAL A 45 -1.63 21.76 -5.80
C VAL A 45 -1.54 23.26 -5.55
N ARG A 46 -2.29 24.05 -6.33
CA ARG A 46 -2.35 25.51 -6.18
C ARG A 46 -3.59 25.88 -5.38
N LEU A 47 -3.37 26.57 -4.27
CA LEU A 47 -4.36 27.11 -3.37
C LEU A 47 -4.70 28.53 -3.77
N ARG A 48 -5.98 28.90 -3.70
CA ARG A 48 -6.35 30.32 -3.70
C ARG A 48 -5.83 30.99 -2.40
N PRO A 49 -5.57 32.30 -2.38
CA PRO A 49 -5.09 33.00 -1.17
C PRO A 49 -5.93 32.71 0.08
N ARG A 50 -7.26 32.76 -0.04
CA ARG A 50 -8.19 32.41 1.05
C ARG A 50 -7.98 31.01 1.61
N ALA A 51 -7.62 30.03 0.77
CA ALA A 51 -7.39 28.65 1.20
C ALA A 51 -6.05 28.48 1.93
N ARG A 52 -5.04 29.28 1.57
CA ARG A 52 -3.76 29.31 2.29
C ARG A 52 -3.97 29.78 3.73
N ASP A 53 -4.79 30.82 3.93
CA ASP A 53 -4.99 31.44 5.24
C ASP A 53 -5.77 30.54 6.22
N LEU A 54 -6.52 29.56 5.69
CA LEU A 54 -7.18 28.50 6.47
C LEU A 54 -6.21 27.44 7.00
N LEU A 55 -5.02 27.29 6.39
CA LEU A 55 -4.00 26.33 6.81
C LEU A 55 -3.01 26.98 7.79
N ARG A 56 -3.43 27.18 9.04
CA ARG A 56 -2.62 27.75 10.12
C ARG A 56 -1.71 26.69 10.73
N ALA A 57 -0.40 26.95 10.76
CA ALA A 57 0.60 25.99 11.26
C ALA A 57 0.45 24.57 10.64
N ASP A 58 0.19 24.53 9.33
CA ASP A 58 -0.04 23.30 8.56
C ASP A 58 -1.25 22.46 9.00
N ARG A 59 -2.12 23.01 9.86
CA ARG A 59 -3.36 22.39 10.34
C ARG A 59 -4.58 23.10 9.75
N LEU A 60 -5.60 22.32 9.45
CA LEU A 60 -6.93 22.79 9.01
C LEU A 60 -7.97 22.07 9.86
N VAL A 61 -8.84 22.84 10.50
CA VAL A 61 -10.02 22.33 11.21
C VAL A 61 -11.24 22.60 10.34
N VAL A 62 -12.10 21.59 10.22
CA VAL A 62 -13.36 21.70 9.48
C VAL A 62 -14.38 22.42 10.35
N THR A 63 -14.91 23.53 9.85
CA THR A 63 -15.94 24.35 10.52
C THR A 63 -17.14 24.63 9.63
N ASP A 64 -17.02 24.35 8.33
CA ASP A 64 -18.05 24.60 7.33
C ASP A 64 -17.83 23.73 6.08
N ALA A 65 -18.74 23.81 5.12
CA ALA A 65 -18.64 23.05 3.86
C ALA A 65 -17.39 23.39 3.03
N THR A 66 -16.85 24.60 3.16
CA THR A 66 -15.68 25.06 2.39
C THR A 66 -14.38 24.46 2.92
N THR A 67 -14.20 24.51 4.25
CA THR A 67 -13.08 23.89 4.97
C THR A 67 -13.16 22.37 4.86
N ALA A 68 -14.35 21.77 4.93
CA ALA A 68 -14.55 20.34 4.68
C ALA A 68 -14.09 19.91 3.28
N ALA A 69 -14.49 20.68 2.25
CA ALA A 69 -14.09 20.41 0.87
C ALA A 69 -12.57 20.59 0.65
N LEU A 70 -11.94 21.58 1.31
CA LEU A 70 -10.49 21.75 1.26
C LEU A 70 -9.76 20.60 1.95
N ALA A 71 -10.17 20.21 3.16
CA ALA A 71 -9.61 19.09 3.90
C ALA A 71 -9.72 17.78 3.10
N ALA A 72 -10.92 17.48 2.57
CA ALA A 72 -11.16 16.33 1.70
C ALA A 72 -10.19 16.28 0.50
N ARG A 73 -9.97 17.41 -0.17
CA ARG A 73 -9.04 17.50 -1.31
C ARG A 73 -7.57 17.31 -0.91
N LEU A 74 -7.17 17.79 0.26
CA LEU A 74 -5.81 17.57 0.76
C LEU A 74 -5.57 16.10 1.12
N LEU A 75 -6.55 15.44 1.72
CA LEU A 75 -6.52 13.99 2.00
C LEU A 75 -6.48 13.19 0.68
N ASP A 76 -7.36 13.48 -0.28
CA ASP A 76 -7.45 12.80 -1.59
C ASP A 76 -6.20 13.01 -2.45
N ALA A 77 -5.50 14.14 -2.26
CA ALA A 77 -4.22 14.41 -2.91
C ALA A 77 -3.01 13.77 -2.19
N GLY A 78 -3.22 13.15 -1.03
CA GLY A 78 -2.15 12.62 -0.19
C GLY A 78 -1.23 13.72 0.37
N LEU A 79 -1.71 14.96 0.46
CA LEU A 79 -0.96 16.10 0.99
C LEU A 79 -1.19 16.30 2.49
N ALA A 80 -2.19 15.62 3.06
CA ALA A 80 -2.52 15.71 4.48
C ALA A 80 -2.92 14.36 5.06
N HIS A 81 -2.83 14.27 6.38
CA HIS A 81 -3.30 13.16 7.20
C HIS A 81 -4.32 13.68 8.22
N PRO A 82 -5.28 12.85 8.68
CA PRO A 82 -6.10 13.18 9.82
C PRO A 82 -5.22 13.51 11.03
N ASP A 83 -5.59 14.55 11.78
CA ASP A 83 -4.87 14.97 12.97
C ASP A 83 -5.42 14.20 14.18
N LEU A 84 -4.86 13.02 14.43
CA LEU A 84 -5.30 12.10 15.49
C LEU A 84 -4.86 12.51 16.90
N ALA A 85 -4.00 13.54 17.03
CA ALA A 85 -3.43 13.94 18.32
C ALA A 85 -4.41 14.71 19.22
N HIS A 86 -5.51 15.23 18.65
CA HIS A 86 -6.54 15.98 19.38
C HIS A 86 -7.91 15.39 19.02
N PRO A 87 -8.23 14.17 19.49
CA PRO A 87 -9.54 13.60 19.25
C PRO A 87 -10.62 14.46 19.91
N GLU A 88 -11.78 14.60 19.26
CA GLU A 88 -12.94 15.25 19.86
C GLU A 88 -13.35 14.54 21.17
N PRO A 89 -13.74 15.27 22.22
CA PRO A 89 -14.33 14.67 23.41
C PRO A 89 -15.57 13.84 23.02
N GLY A 90 -15.53 12.52 23.23
CA GLY A 90 -16.60 11.59 22.86
C GLY A 90 -16.34 10.76 21.59
N ALA A 91 -15.29 11.04 20.82
CA ALA A 91 -14.86 10.19 19.68
C ALA A 91 -14.13 8.90 20.11
N GLY A 92 -14.06 8.63 21.42
CA GLY A 92 -13.15 7.66 22.04
C GLY A 92 -13.77 6.32 22.44
N ALA A 93 -15.02 6.02 22.06
CA ALA A 93 -15.58 4.70 22.32
C ALA A 93 -15.69 3.91 21.00
N THR A 94 -14.80 2.94 20.80
CA THR A 94 -14.99 1.83 19.84
C THR A 94 -16.12 0.92 20.35
N THR A 95 -17.30 1.48 20.58
CA THR A 95 -18.41 0.77 21.22
C THR A 95 -19.11 -0.18 20.27
N ASP A 96 -18.90 -0.04 18.96
CA ASP A 96 -19.45 -0.94 17.96
C ASP A 96 -18.39 -1.52 17.02
N LEU A 97 -17.59 -2.42 17.57
CA LEU A 97 -16.55 -3.17 16.89
C LEU A 97 -16.77 -4.67 17.09
N THR A 98 -16.62 -5.47 16.03
CA THR A 98 -16.45 -6.94 16.13
C THR A 98 -15.09 -7.34 15.55
N VAL A 99 -14.32 -8.15 16.26
CA VAL A 99 -13.07 -8.75 15.76
C VAL A 99 -13.37 -10.10 15.11
N VAL A 100 -13.01 -10.25 13.85
CA VAL A 100 -13.12 -11.49 13.07
C VAL A 100 -11.74 -12.13 12.92
N VAL A 101 -11.62 -13.38 13.38
CA VAL A 101 -10.35 -14.14 13.37
C VAL A 101 -10.50 -15.40 12.50
N PRO A 102 -10.05 -15.39 11.23
CA PRO A 102 -9.95 -16.62 10.46
C PRO A 102 -8.82 -17.50 11.02
N VAL A 103 -9.12 -18.79 11.22
CA VAL A 103 -8.17 -19.77 11.74
C VAL A 103 -8.31 -21.09 11.00
N ARG A 104 -7.17 -21.74 10.73
CA ARG A 104 -7.09 -23.13 10.29
C ARG A 104 -5.81 -23.76 10.81
N ASP A 105 -5.94 -24.84 11.58
CA ASP A 105 -4.83 -25.66 12.09
C ASP A 105 -3.76 -24.84 12.86
N ARG A 106 -4.18 -23.82 13.62
CA ARG A 106 -3.29 -22.85 14.33
C ARG A 106 -3.71 -22.58 15.79
N PRO A 107 -3.87 -23.61 16.65
CA PRO A 107 -4.35 -23.42 18.02
C PRO A 107 -3.43 -22.53 18.88
N ALA A 108 -2.10 -22.66 18.75
CA ALA A 108 -1.14 -21.86 19.51
C ALA A 108 -1.19 -20.37 19.13
N GLY A 109 -1.28 -20.06 17.83
CA GLY A 109 -1.43 -18.69 17.34
C GLY A 109 -2.74 -18.06 17.85
N LEU A 110 -3.85 -18.80 17.70
CA LEU A 110 -5.16 -18.38 18.18
C LEU A 110 -5.14 -18.05 19.67
N THR A 111 -4.51 -18.90 20.48
CA THR A 111 -4.38 -18.69 21.93
C THR A 111 -3.66 -17.37 22.23
N ARG A 112 -2.53 -17.10 21.57
CA ARG A 112 -1.78 -15.84 21.76
C ARG A 112 -2.58 -14.62 21.36
N LEU A 113 -3.25 -14.68 20.20
CA LEU A 113 -4.07 -13.59 19.70
C LEU A 113 -5.23 -13.27 20.66
N LEU A 114 -6.00 -14.28 21.06
CA LEU A 114 -7.13 -14.08 21.97
C LEU A 114 -6.68 -13.62 23.35
N ALA A 115 -5.55 -14.11 23.85
CA ALA A 115 -4.97 -13.60 25.09
C ALA A 115 -4.60 -12.11 25.00
N ALA A 116 -3.98 -11.68 23.89
CA ALA A 116 -3.63 -10.27 23.68
C ALA A 116 -4.86 -9.37 23.60
N LEU A 117 -5.90 -9.79 22.88
CA LEU A 117 -7.17 -9.05 22.80
C LEU A 117 -7.85 -8.90 24.17
N ARG A 118 -7.77 -9.92 25.02
CA ARG A 118 -8.35 -9.88 26.38
C ARG A 118 -7.50 -9.11 27.39
N ALA A 119 -6.19 -9.01 27.17
CA ALA A 119 -5.29 -8.26 28.03
C ALA A 119 -5.33 -6.74 27.76
N ASP A 120 -5.70 -6.33 26.56
CA ASP A 120 -5.85 -4.92 26.19
C ASP A 120 -7.20 -4.35 26.68
N PRO A 121 -7.22 -3.33 27.54
CA PRO A 121 -8.47 -2.72 28.04
C PRO A 121 -9.42 -2.26 26.94
N ASP A 122 -8.90 -1.79 25.80
CA ASP A 122 -9.70 -1.26 24.69
C ASP A 122 -10.40 -2.37 23.89
N THR A 123 -9.93 -3.61 24.01
CA THR A 123 -10.51 -4.78 23.31
C THR A 123 -10.99 -5.91 24.22
N ALA A 124 -10.80 -5.82 25.53
CA ALA A 124 -11.14 -6.88 26.47
C ALA A 124 -12.62 -7.27 26.45
N GLY A 125 -13.50 -6.28 26.26
CA GLY A 125 -14.96 -6.45 26.14
C GLY A 125 -15.48 -6.58 24.70
N VAL A 126 -14.62 -6.45 23.69
CA VAL A 126 -15.05 -6.43 22.28
C VAL A 126 -15.49 -7.85 21.84
N PRO A 127 -16.63 -8.00 21.15
CA PRO A 127 -17.04 -9.27 20.56
C PRO A 127 -15.97 -9.83 19.61
N VAL A 128 -15.57 -11.09 19.84
CA VAL A 128 -14.65 -11.81 18.97
C VAL A 128 -15.37 -12.99 18.32
N LEU A 129 -15.29 -13.07 17.00
CA LEU A 129 -15.79 -14.16 16.17
C LEU A 129 -14.62 -14.89 15.53
N VAL A 130 -14.35 -16.09 16.04
CA VAL A 130 -13.38 -17.01 15.46
C VAL A 130 -14.06 -17.78 14.33
N VAL A 131 -13.52 -17.67 13.13
CA VAL A 131 -14.00 -18.43 11.96
C VAL A 131 -13.05 -19.58 11.70
N ASP A 132 -13.43 -20.78 12.13
CA ASP A 132 -12.67 -22.01 11.92
C ASP A 132 -12.91 -22.55 10.51
N ASP A 133 -11.93 -22.36 9.62
CA ASP A 133 -11.99 -22.75 8.21
C ASP A 133 -11.61 -24.22 8.01
N GLY A 134 -12.30 -25.12 8.73
CA GLY A 134 -12.14 -26.56 8.61
C GLY A 134 -10.85 -27.10 9.22
N SER A 135 -10.48 -26.65 10.43
CA SER A 135 -9.36 -27.25 11.18
C SER A 135 -9.61 -28.74 11.46
N ALA A 136 -8.52 -29.52 11.43
CA ALA A 136 -8.55 -30.95 11.71
C ALA A 136 -9.04 -31.24 13.13
N ASP A 137 -8.53 -30.49 14.11
CA ASP A 137 -9.01 -30.53 15.50
C ASP A 137 -9.95 -29.36 15.79
N ALA A 138 -11.24 -29.59 15.50
CA ALA A 138 -12.33 -28.65 15.75
C ALA A 138 -12.48 -28.31 17.24
N ALA A 139 -12.31 -29.32 18.09
CA ALA A 139 -12.58 -29.23 19.51
C ALA A 139 -11.54 -28.36 20.21
N ALA A 140 -10.27 -28.46 19.80
CA ALA A 140 -9.22 -27.57 20.26
C ALA A 140 -9.52 -26.10 19.94
N VAL A 141 -9.92 -25.79 18.70
CA VAL A 141 -10.27 -24.41 18.30
C VAL A 141 -11.46 -23.90 19.10
N ALA A 142 -12.52 -24.70 19.23
CA ALA A 142 -13.71 -24.34 20.00
C ALA A 142 -13.43 -24.14 21.50
N GLY A 143 -12.62 -25.00 22.10
CA GLY A 143 -12.22 -24.90 23.49
C GLY A 143 -11.39 -23.65 23.77
N ILE A 144 -10.45 -23.31 22.88
CA ILE A 144 -9.66 -22.07 22.97
C ILE A 144 -10.57 -20.84 22.87
N ALA A 145 -11.45 -20.79 21.87
CA ALA A 145 -12.38 -19.67 21.71
C ALA A 145 -13.27 -19.49 22.94
N THR A 146 -13.86 -20.58 23.45
CA THR A 146 -14.73 -20.57 24.63
C THR A 146 -14.00 -20.06 25.88
N ARG A 147 -12.77 -20.53 26.12
CA ARG A 147 -11.93 -20.08 27.25
C ARG A 147 -11.70 -18.58 27.24
N HIS A 148 -11.61 -17.99 26.06
CA HIS A 148 -11.43 -16.55 25.87
C HIS A 148 -12.75 -15.84 25.54
N GLY A 149 -13.92 -16.42 25.82
CA GLY A 149 -15.23 -15.78 25.61
C GLY A 149 -15.52 -15.36 24.16
N ALA A 150 -14.90 -16.03 23.18
CA ALA A 150 -15.10 -15.79 21.75
C ALA A 150 -16.15 -16.75 21.18
N ARG A 151 -16.92 -16.27 20.20
CA ARG A 151 -17.87 -17.10 19.44
C ARG A 151 -17.15 -17.81 18.31
N VAL A 152 -17.61 -19.01 17.95
CA VAL A 152 -17.04 -19.79 16.84
C VAL A 152 -18.06 -19.96 15.74
N LEU A 153 -17.64 -19.69 14.50
CA LEU A 153 -18.33 -20.10 13.29
C LEU A 153 -17.44 -21.08 12.54
N ARG A 154 -17.92 -22.30 12.30
CA ARG A 154 -17.13 -23.35 11.68
C ARG A 154 -17.57 -23.60 10.25
N HIS A 155 -16.60 -23.67 9.34
CA HIS A 155 -16.79 -24.28 8.04
C HIS A 155 -16.57 -25.80 8.15
N PRO A 156 -17.46 -26.64 7.60
CA PRO A 156 -17.26 -28.09 7.56
C PRO A 156 -15.98 -28.49 6.81
N THR A 157 -15.65 -27.74 5.76
CA THR A 157 -14.47 -27.92 4.92
C THR A 157 -13.78 -26.57 4.68
N ALA A 158 -12.48 -26.60 4.45
CA ALA A 158 -11.71 -25.37 4.21
C ALA A 158 -12.13 -24.70 2.90
N ARG A 159 -12.52 -23.42 3.00
CA ARG A 159 -12.96 -22.56 1.90
C ARG A 159 -11.99 -21.43 1.57
N GLY A 160 -10.95 -21.27 2.40
CA GLY A 160 -9.93 -20.25 2.22
C GLY A 160 -10.19 -18.99 3.04
N PRO A 161 -9.16 -18.15 3.20
CA PRO A 161 -9.18 -17.01 4.11
C PRO A 161 -10.19 -15.94 3.71
N ALA A 162 -10.40 -15.70 2.41
CA ALA A 162 -11.44 -14.80 1.90
C ALA A 162 -12.84 -15.23 2.35
N ALA A 163 -13.18 -16.51 2.18
CA ALA A 163 -14.47 -17.06 2.59
C ALA A 163 -14.66 -17.03 4.11
N ALA A 164 -13.61 -17.32 4.88
CA ALA A 164 -13.63 -17.22 6.33
C ALA A 164 -13.88 -15.78 6.80
N ARG A 165 -13.17 -14.79 6.24
CA ARG A 165 -13.41 -13.37 6.52
C ARG A 165 -14.82 -12.93 6.14
N ASN A 166 -15.32 -13.35 4.98
CA ASN A 166 -16.69 -13.03 4.55
C ASN A 166 -17.76 -13.67 5.45
N ALA A 167 -17.55 -14.89 5.92
CA ALA A 167 -18.46 -15.53 6.87
C ALA A 167 -18.49 -14.76 8.20
N GLY A 168 -17.33 -14.32 8.68
CA GLY A 168 -17.24 -13.45 9.84
C GLY A 168 -17.89 -12.09 9.62
N LEU A 169 -17.67 -11.46 8.47
CA LEU A 169 -18.28 -10.18 8.09
C LEU A 169 -19.81 -10.24 8.09
N ARG A 170 -20.39 -11.32 7.55
CA ARG A 170 -21.84 -11.53 7.51
C ARG A 170 -22.44 -11.76 8.91
N ALA A 171 -21.67 -12.36 9.81
CA ALA A 171 -22.10 -12.66 11.18
C ALA A 171 -21.82 -11.52 12.17
N ALA A 172 -20.99 -10.54 11.81
CA ALA A 172 -20.70 -9.37 12.62
C ALA A 172 -21.92 -8.44 12.66
N GLY A 173 -22.36 -8.09 13.88
CA GLY A 173 -23.45 -7.15 14.10
C GLY A 173 -23.01 -5.69 14.09
N SER A 174 -21.70 -5.44 14.23
CA SER A 174 -21.14 -4.11 14.44
C SER A 174 -20.89 -3.31 13.17
N ASP A 175 -20.96 -1.99 13.26
CA ASP A 175 -20.63 -1.05 12.20
C ASP A 175 -19.16 -1.10 11.80
N LEU A 176 -18.28 -1.41 12.74
CA LEU A 176 -16.86 -1.66 12.49
C LEU A 176 -16.54 -3.15 12.62
N VAL A 177 -15.72 -3.64 11.70
CA VAL A 177 -15.18 -5.00 11.72
C VAL A 177 -13.66 -4.93 11.65
N ALA A 178 -12.97 -5.52 12.61
CA ALA A 178 -11.54 -5.73 12.52
C ALA A 178 -11.25 -7.17 12.09
N PHE A 179 -10.43 -7.36 11.06
CA PHE A 179 -9.89 -8.68 10.72
C PHE A 179 -8.50 -8.80 11.30
N LEU A 180 -8.24 -9.90 12.02
CA LEU A 180 -6.92 -10.25 12.55
C LEU A 180 -6.63 -11.72 12.22
N ASP A 181 -5.52 -11.98 11.54
CA ASP A 181 -5.09 -13.36 11.28
C ASP A 181 -4.67 -14.04 12.60
N SER A 182 -4.95 -15.34 12.72
CA SER A 182 -4.62 -16.12 13.94
C SER A 182 -3.13 -16.19 14.30
N ASP A 183 -2.22 -15.70 13.45
CA ASP A 183 -0.79 -15.57 13.70
C ASP A 183 -0.32 -14.12 13.93
N CYS A 184 -1.27 -13.22 14.17
CA CYS A 184 -1.05 -11.85 14.63
C CYS A 184 -1.23 -11.73 16.15
N VAL A 185 -0.57 -10.74 16.74
CA VAL A 185 -0.68 -10.34 18.15
C VAL A 185 -0.74 -8.81 18.17
N PRO A 186 -1.92 -8.18 18.36
CA PRO A 186 -2.02 -6.74 18.44
C PRO A 186 -1.22 -6.20 19.63
N LEU A 187 -0.59 -5.03 19.46
CA LEU A 187 0.03 -4.33 20.58
C LEU A 187 -1.05 -3.52 21.37
N PRO A 188 -0.83 -3.24 22.66
CA PRO A 188 -1.80 -2.49 23.47
C PRO A 188 -2.19 -1.14 22.84
N GLY A 189 -3.49 -0.83 22.83
CA GLY A 189 -4.05 0.42 22.30
C GLY A 189 -4.09 0.51 20.77
N TRP A 190 -3.89 -0.60 20.06
CA TRP A 190 -3.82 -0.61 18.59
C TRP A 190 -5.11 -0.14 17.90
N THR A 191 -6.28 -0.28 18.54
CA THR A 191 -7.57 0.13 17.97
C THR A 191 -7.76 1.64 18.00
N VAL A 192 -7.21 2.34 18.99
CA VAL A 192 -7.43 3.77 19.23
C VAL A 192 -7.07 4.63 18.02
N PRO A 193 -5.83 4.58 17.46
CA PRO A 193 -5.49 5.41 16.30
C PRO A 193 -6.27 4.98 15.05
N LEU A 194 -6.61 3.69 14.90
CA LEU A 194 -7.41 3.20 13.76
C LEU A 194 -8.85 3.74 13.81
N ALA A 195 -9.48 3.69 14.99
CA ALA A 195 -10.82 4.20 15.22
C ALA A 195 -10.92 5.71 14.96
N GLY A 196 -9.87 6.48 15.27
CA GLY A 196 -9.81 7.91 14.98
C GLY A 196 -9.96 8.25 13.49
N HIS A 197 -9.59 7.37 12.56
CA HIS A 197 -9.85 7.58 11.13
C HIS A 197 -11.34 7.46 10.76
N THR A 198 -12.15 6.77 11.57
CA THR A 198 -13.56 6.49 11.26
C THR A 198 -14.47 7.71 11.35
N ALA A 199 -13.97 8.81 11.92
CA ALA A 199 -14.59 10.13 11.85
C ALA A 199 -14.76 10.62 10.40
N ASP A 200 -13.93 10.12 9.46
CA ASP A 200 -14.18 10.30 8.03
C ASP A 200 -15.25 9.32 7.54
N PRO A 201 -16.45 9.79 7.13
CA PRO A 201 -17.51 8.92 6.63
C PRO A 201 -17.12 8.21 5.33
N ARG A 202 -16.11 8.71 4.60
CA ARG A 202 -15.56 8.08 3.39
C ARG A 202 -14.38 7.14 3.68
N LEU A 203 -14.01 6.90 4.94
CA LEU A 203 -13.07 5.83 5.26
C LEU A 203 -13.76 4.47 5.13
N ALA A 204 -13.22 3.61 4.28
CA ALA A 204 -13.60 2.20 4.21
C ALA A 204 -12.69 1.32 5.05
N LEU A 205 -11.37 1.49 4.92
CA LEU A 205 -10.37 0.62 5.53
C LEU A 205 -9.20 1.42 6.11
N VAL A 206 -8.71 0.97 7.26
CA VAL A 206 -7.42 1.41 7.82
C VAL A 206 -6.67 0.21 8.40
N ALA A 207 -5.36 0.13 8.18
CA ALA A 207 -4.54 -0.93 8.75
C ALA A 207 -3.40 -0.37 9.62
N PRO A 208 -3.07 -1.06 10.72
CA PRO A 208 -1.89 -0.77 11.51
C PRO A 208 -0.61 -1.23 10.80
N ARG A 209 0.54 -0.86 11.35
CA ARG A 209 1.82 -1.43 10.92
C ARG A 209 1.96 -2.88 11.37
N VAL A 210 2.34 -3.77 10.46
CA VAL A 210 2.71 -5.14 10.83
C VAL A 210 4.20 -5.21 11.16
N VAL A 211 4.52 -5.67 12.37
CA VAL A 211 5.90 -5.79 12.88
C VAL A 211 6.22 -7.26 13.19
N PRO A 212 7.50 -7.69 13.28
CA PRO A 212 7.82 -9.06 13.69
C PRO A 212 7.45 -9.34 15.15
N LEU A 213 6.81 -10.49 15.41
CA LEU A 213 6.48 -10.96 16.77
C LEU A 213 7.72 -11.25 17.61
N ASP A 214 8.64 -12.05 17.08
CA ASP A 214 9.94 -12.29 17.70
C ASP A 214 11.05 -12.02 16.67
N PRO A 215 11.72 -10.85 16.73
CA PRO A 215 12.81 -10.53 15.82
C PRO A 215 14.09 -11.34 16.10
N ARG A 216 14.13 -12.10 17.21
CA ARG A 216 15.25 -12.96 17.60
C ARG A 216 14.98 -14.44 17.35
N ALA A 217 13.82 -14.79 16.80
CA ALA A 217 13.51 -16.16 16.41
C ALA A 217 14.64 -16.73 15.53
N GLY A 218 14.98 -18.00 15.76
CA GLY A 218 16.10 -18.65 15.07
C GLY A 218 15.89 -18.74 13.55
N GLY A 219 17.00 -18.71 12.81
CA GLY A 219 17.02 -18.88 11.35
C GLY A 219 17.50 -17.65 10.60
N TRP A 220 18.19 -17.87 9.48
CA TRP A 220 18.83 -16.79 8.72
C TRP A 220 17.84 -15.84 8.03
N VAL A 221 16.59 -16.29 7.79
CA VAL A 221 15.51 -15.52 7.17
C VAL A 221 14.95 -14.45 8.12
N VAL A 222 14.93 -14.72 9.42
CA VAL A 222 14.24 -13.85 10.41
C VAL A 222 14.80 -12.42 10.41
N PRO A 223 16.12 -12.17 10.45
CA PRO A 223 16.63 -10.79 10.37
C PRO A 223 16.31 -10.08 9.05
N TYR A 224 16.17 -10.84 7.95
CA TYR A 224 15.77 -10.28 6.66
C TYR A 224 14.28 -9.89 6.68
N GLU A 225 13.39 -10.78 7.12
CA GLU A 225 11.96 -10.51 7.24
C GLU A 225 11.65 -9.39 8.23
N ALA A 226 12.35 -9.35 9.36
CA ALA A 226 12.24 -8.26 10.34
C ALA A 226 12.66 -6.91 9.76
N ALA A 227 13.51 -6.90 8.72
CA ALA A 227 13.92 -5.69 8.02
C ALA A 227 12.97 -5.34 6.87
N VAL A 228 12.52 -6.34 6.10
CA VAL A 228 11.73 -6.19 4.86
C VAL A 228 10.68 -7.31 4.79
N SER A 229 9.57 -7.13 5.50
CA SER A 229 8.41 -8.05 5.44
C SER A 229 7.39 -7.54 4.44
N ALA A 230 6.86 -8.38 3.56
CA ALA A 230 5.76 -7.96 2.67
C ALA A 230 4.48 -7.47 3.38
N LEU A 231 4.38 -7.63 4.70
CA LEU A 231 3.24 -7.14 5.49
C LEU A 231 3.49 -5.77 6.15
N ASP A 232 4.75 -5.36 6.34
CA ASP A 232 5.09 -4.03 6.88
C ASP A 232 4.99 -3.01 5.75
N MET A 233 4.15 -1.97 5.84
CA MET A 233 4.05 -0.93 4.81
C MET A 233 4.94 0.30 5.10
N GLY A 234 5.77 0.23 6.15
CA GLY A 234 6.74 1.26 6.52
C GLY A 234 6.32 2.08 7.76
N PRO A 235 7.16 3.05 8.17
CA PRO A 235 6.94 3.82 9.39
C PRO A 235 6.02 5.05 9.20
N ASP A 236 5.60 5.34 7.97
CA ASP A 236 4.94 6.60 7.65
C ASP A 236 3.47 6.42 7.30
N PRO A 237 2.57 7.28 7.81
CA PRO A 237 1.17 7.24 7.42
C PRO A 237 1.03 7.56 5.93
N ALA A 238 0.08 6.89 5.28
CA ALA A 238 -0.11 7.04 3.85
C ALA A 238 -1.58 6.88 3.43
N PRO A 239 -2.04 7.59 2.40
CA PRO A 239 -3.19 7.13 1.63
C PRO A 239 -2.81 5.85 0.88
N VAL A 240 -3.78 4.96 0.72
CA VAL A 240 -3.59 3.69 0.03
C VAL A 240 -4.42 3.66 -1.24
N ALA A 241 -3.74 3.55 -2.38
CA ALA A 241 -4.37 3.45 -3.68
C ALA A 241 -3.39 2.86 -4.72
N PRO A 242 -3.88 2.29 -5.83
CA PRO A 242 -3.00 1.85 -6.90
C PRO A 242 -2.07 2.98 -7.38
N GLY A 243 -0.76 2.69 -7.46
CA GLY A 243 0.26 3.66 -7.87
C GLY A 243 0.71 4.68 -6.80
N THR A 244 0.16 4.66 -5.59
CA THR A 244 0.67 5.43 -4.44
C THR A 244 1.83 4.71 -3.76
N ALA A 245 2.36 5.28 -2.67
CA ALA A 245 3.50 4.70 -1.95
C ALA A 245 3.15 3.37 -1.27
N VAL A 246 1.92 3.28 -0.75
CA VAL A 246 1.29 2.08 -0.24
C VAL A 246 0.14 1.76 -1.20
N SER A 247 0.16 0.62 -1.88
CA SER A 247 -0.82 0.31 -2.93
C SER A 247 -1.97 -0.60 -2.47
N TYR A 248 -1.82 -1.22 -1.31
CA TYR A 248 -2.77 -2.14 -0.70
C TYR A 248 -2.53 -2.21 0.81
N LEU A 249 -3.43 -2.86 1.53
CA LEU A 249 -3.28 -3.18 2.94
C LEU A 249 -3.32 -4.71 3.10
N PRO A 250 -2.36 -5.33 3.79
CA PRO A 250 -2.43 -6.74 4.07
C PRO A 250 -3.61 -7.06 4.98
N SER A 251 -4.38 -8.09 4.64
CA SER A 251 -5.54 -8.47 5.46
C SER A 251 -5.20 -9.18 6.79
N ALA A 252 -3.92 -9.25 7.13
CA ALA A 252 -3.41 -9.80 8.39
C ALA A 252 -3.89 -8.99 9.61
N ALA A 253 -4.04 -7.68 9.43
CA ALA A 253 -4.67 -6.79 10.39
C ALA A 253 -5.29 -5.59 9.67
N LEU A 254 -6.61 -5.43 9.77
CA LEU A 254 -7.29 -4.26 9.20
C LEU A 254 -8.59 -3.95 9.95
N LEU A 255 -8.90 -2.66 10.11
CA LEU A 255 -10.19 -2.16 10.58
C LEU A 255 -11.00 -1.70 9.38
N ALA A 256 -12.24 -2.15 9.29
CA ALA A 256 -13.15 -1.88 8.18
C ALA A 256 -14.45 -1.24 8.67
N ARG A 257 -14.96 -0.27 7.91
CA ARG A 257 -16.37 0.12 7.97
C ARG A 257 -17.17 -0.98 7.29
N ARG A 258 -18.00 -1.72 8.03
CA ARG A 258 -18.77 -2.87 7.53
C ARG A 258 -19.60 -2.52 6.31
N ALA A 259 -20.33 -1.40 6.36
CA ALA A 259 -21.17 -0.92 5.27
C ALA A 259 -20.41 -0.65 3.96
N ALA A 260 -19.10 -0.36 4.01
CA ALA A 260 -18.31 -0.12 2.82
C ALA A 260 -18.00 -1.41 2.03
N LEU A 261 -17.93 -2.55 2.72
CA LEU A 261 -17.40 -3.79 2.16
C LEU A 261 -18.35 -4.48 1.16
N GLY A 262 -19.66 -4.21 1.21
CA GLY A 262 -20.64 -4.85 0.33
C GLY A 262 -20.56 -6.37 0.41
N ASP A 263 -20.27 -7.02 -0.72
CA ASP A 263 -20.10 -8.49 -0.81
C ASP A 263 -18.81 -9.00 -0.15
N GLY A 264 -17.90 -8.10 0.23
CA GLY A 264 -16.65 -8.42 0.93
C GLY A 264 -15.49 -8.79 0.00
N PHE A 265 -14.68 -9.75 0.46
CA PHE A 265 -13.53 -10.31 -0.26
C PHE A 265 -14.01 -11.23 -1.39
N ASP A 266 -13.20 -11.38 -2.43
CA ASP A 266 -13.51 -12.36 -3.47
C ASP A 266 -13.07 -13.78 -3.07
N GLU A 267 -14.03 -14.66 -2.80
CA GLU A 267 -13.78 -16.04 -2.39
C GLU A 267 -13.11 -16.88 -3.50
N SER A 268 -13.16 -16.45 -4.76
CA SER A 268 -12.48 -17.11 -5.88
C SER A 268 -10.99 -16.77 -5.96
N MET A 269 -10.51 -15.80 -5.17
CA MET A 269 -9.11 -15.39 -5.13
C MET A 269 -8.41 -16.02 -3.92
N PRO A 270 -7.60 -17.08 -4.12
CA PRO A 270 -6.86 -17.70 -3.02
C PRO A 270 -5.68 -16.84 -2.54
N VAL A 271 -5.35 -15.78 -3.28
CA VAL A 271 -4.26 -14.84 -3.04
C VAL A 271 -4.60 -13.50 -3.65
N ALA A 272 -4.07 -12.43 -3.05
CA ALA A 272 -4.29 -11.04 -3.48
C ALA A 272 -5.74 -10.57 -3.38
N GLU A 273 -6.57 -11.26 -2.59
CA GLU A 273 -7.96 -10.87 -2.29
C GLU A 273 -8.02 -9.52 -1.56
N ASP A 274 -6.99 -9.21 -0.77
CA ASP A 274 -6.80 -7.98 -0.03
C ASP A 274 -6.47 -6.80 -0.97
N VAL A 275 -5.57 -7.02 -1.92
CA VAL A 275 -5.24 -6.06 -2.99
C VAL A 275 -6.48 -5.76 -3.83
N ASP A 276 -7.21 -6.79 -4.24
CA ASP A 276 -8.45 -6.63 -5.02
C ASP A 276 -9.50 -5.80 -4.27
N LEU A 277 -9.75 -6.11 -2.99
CA LEU A 277 -10.70 -5.37 -2.16
C LEU A 277 -10.33 -3.89 -2.05
N VAL A 278 -9.07 -3.58 -1.72
CA VAL A 278 -8.60 -2.20 -1.61
C VAL A 278 -8.80 -1.44 -2.91
N TRP A 279 -8.48 -2.05 -4.05
CA TRP A 279 -8.61 -1.37 -5.34
C TRP A 279 -10.06 -1.18 -5.76
N ARG A 280 -10.95 -2.13 -5.48
CA ARG A 280 -12.39 -1.96 -5.68
C ARG A 280 -12.94 -0.81 -4.85
N LEU A 281 -12.56 -0.71 -3.57
CA LEU A 281 -12.96 0.38 -2.68
C LEU A 281 -12.47 1.74 -3.18
N VAL A 282 -11.20 1.84 -3.55
CA VAL A 282 -10.61 3.08 -4.10
C VAL A 282 -11.28 3.46 -5.42
N ALA A 283 -11.55 2.50 -6.31
CA ALA A 283 -12.24 2.74 -7.57
C ALA A 283 -13.69 3.22 -7.37
N ALA A 284 -14.38 2.74 -6.33
CA ALA A 284 -15.70 3.21 -5.92
C ALA A 284 -15.68 4.59 -5.22
N GLY A 285 -14.49 5.14 -4.92
CA GLY A 285 -14.32 6.47 -4.32
C GLY A 285 -14.17 6.46 -2.79
N TRP A 286 -14.02 5.30 -2.16
CA TRP A 286 -13.67 5.23 -0.74
C TRP A 286 -12.22 5.64 -0.49
N ARG A 287 -11.93 6.09 0.74
CA ARG A 287 -10.58 6.28 1.24
C ARG A 287 -10.11 5.04 1.99
N VAL A 288 -8.86 4.71 1.76
CA VAL A 288 -8.14 3.65 2.46
C VAL A 288 -6.86 4.25 3.04
N ARG A 289 -6.55 3.93 4.29
CA ARG A 289 -5.45 4.54 5.05
C ARG A 289 -4.52 3.51 5.67
N TYR A 290 -3.25 3.88 5.80
CA TYR A 290 -2.26 3.15 6.57
C TYR A 290 -1.85 4.00 7.77
N GLU A 291 -1.91 3.43 8.97
CA GLU A 291 -1.70 4.11 10.25
C GLU A 291 -0.61 3.41 11.08
N PRO A 292 0.66 3.83 10.96
CA PRO A 292 1.78 3.13 11.58
C PRO A 292 1.99 3.47 13.06
N SER A 293 1.20 4.38 13.65
CA SER A 293 1.25 4.61 15.10
C SER A 293 0.63 3.46 15.89
N ALA A 294 -0.29 2.69 15.29
CA ALA A 294 -0.67 1.36 15.77
C ALA A 294 0.19 0.28 15.13
N ALA A 295 0.45 -0.78 15.89
CA ALA A 295 1.17 -1.93 15.39
C ALA A 295 0.55 -3.26 15.83
N VAL A 296 0.69 -4.25 14.96
CA VAL A 296 0.32 -5.64 15.19
C VAL A 296 1.54 -6.50 14.88
N ALA A 297 1.93 -7.32 15.84
CA ALA A 297 3.07 -8.20 15.70
C ALA A 297 2.66 -9.51 14.99
N HIS A 298 3.41 -9.95 14.00
CA HIS A 298 3.08 -11.12 13.18
C HIS A 298 4.15 -12.21 13.33
N ASP A 299 3.71 -13.46 13.48
CA ASP A 299 4.57 -14.64 13.56
C ASP A 299 5.01 -15.08 12.16
N HIS A 300 6.28 -14.87 11.85
CA HIS A 300 6.83 -15.16 10.52
C HIS A 300 7.31 -16.61 10.43
N ARG A 301 7.12 -17.21 9.25
CA ARG A 301 7.70 -18.54 8.97
C ARG A 301 9.23 -18.43 8.92
N SER A 302 9.92 -19.13 9.81
CA SER A 302 11.39 -19.16 9.89
C SER A 302 12.03 -20.14 8.90
N ALA A 303 11.29 -21.18 8.47
CA ALA A 303 11.81 -22.20 7.56
C ALA A 303 11.90 -21.68 6.11
N THR A 304 13.13 -21.67 5.55
CA THR A 304 13.43 -21.15 4.19
C THR A 304 12.49 -21.69 3.11
N GLY A 305 12.24 -23.01 3.08
CA GLY A 305 11.38 -23.61 2.04
C GLY A 305 9.93 -23.16 2.15
N ALA A 306 9.39 -23.04 3.37
CA ALA A 306 8.02 -22.58 3.59
C ALA A 306 7.87 -21.08 3.28
N TRP A 307 8.92 -20.31 3.53
CA TRP A 307 9.04 -18.90 3.18
C TRP A 307 9.06 -18.69 1.65
N LEU A 308 9.94 -19.39 0.92
CA LEU A 308 10.02 -19.31 -0.55
C LEU A 308 8.71 -19.73 -1.22
N ARG A 309 8.10 -20.84 -0.79
CA ARG A 309 6.79 -21.27 -1.30
C ARG A 309 5.72 -20.20 -1.13
N ARG A 310 5.73 -19.48 0.00
CA ARG A 310 4.79 -18.39 0.25
C ARG A 310 5.05 -17.20 -0.70
N ARG A 311 6.31 -16.82 -0.94
CA ARG A 311 6.65 -15.76 -1.90
C ARG A 311 6.26 -16.11 -3.33
N ALA A 312 6.49 -17.35 -3.75
CA ALA A 312 6.02 -17.86 -5.03
C ALA A 312 4.49 -17.86 -5.12
N PHE A 313 3.79 -18.26 -4.07
CA PHE A 313 2.34 -18.19 -4.02
C PHE A 313 1.82 -16.76 -4.20
N TYR A 314 2.42 -15.76 -3.53
CA TYR A 314 2.09 -14.35 -3.72
C TYR A 314 2.30 -13.88 -5.16
N GLY A 315 3.37 -14.33 -5.82
CA GLY A 315 3.62 -14.02 -7.22
C GLY A 315 2.46 -14.41 -8.16
N THR A 316 1.78 -15.53 -7.88
CA THR A 316 0.67 -16.00 -8.72
C THR A 316 -0.53 -15.04 -8.75
N GLY A 317 -0.70 -14.21 -7.71
CA GLY A 317 -1.81 -13.28 -7.59
C GLY A 317 -1.80 -12.16 -8.63
N ALA A 318 -0.64 -11.82 -9.18
CA ALA A 318 -0.54 -10.77 -10.20
C ALA A 318 -1.36 -11.08 -11.46
N ALA A 319 -1.46 -12.35 -11.88
CA ALA A 319 -2.30 -12.72 -13.02
C ALA A 319 -3.81 -12.52 -12.73
N LEU A 320 -4.24 -12.84 -11.51
CA LEU A 320 -5.63 -12.63 -11.07
C LEU A 320 -5.96 -11.13 -11.03
N LEU A 321 -5.04 -10.32 -10.49
CA LEU A 321 -5.18 -8.87 -10.45
C LEU A 321 -5.18 -8.26 -11.85
N ALA A 322 -4.33 -8.74 -12.77
CA ALA A 322 -4.28 -8.29 -14.16
C ALA A 322 -5.60 -8.52 -14.89
N ALA A 323 -6.23 -9.69 -14.66
CA ALA A 323 -7.51 -10.03 -15.27
C ALA A 323 -8.63 -9.09 -14.83
N ARG A 324 -8.57 -8.57 -13.59
CA ARG A 324 -9.60 -7.72 -12.99
C ARG A 324 -9.37 -6.23 -13.19
N HIS A 325 -8.15 -5.79 -12.96
CA HIS A 325 -7.78 -4.38 -12.85
C HIS A 325 -6.92 -3.89 -14.03
N GLY A 326 -6.68 -4.77 -15.01
CA GLY A 326 -6.00 -4.44 -16.25
C GLY A 326 -4.57 -3.90 -16.03
N PRO A 327 -4.19 -2.80 -16.68
CA PRO A 327 -2.80 -2.31 -16.67
C PRO A 327 -2.37 -1.71 -15.32
N VAL A 328 -3.29 -1.57 -14.35
CA VAL A 328 -2.95 -1.10 -13.01
C VAL A 328 -1.90 -2.00 -12.36
N VAL A 329 -1.94 -3.31 -12.64
CA VAL A 329 -1.02 -4.34 -12.13
C VAL A 329 0.45 -4.19 -12.58
N ALA A 330 0.73 -3.33 -13.56
CA ALA A 330 1.95 -3.40 -14.34
C ALA A 330 3.23 -3.39 -13.46
N PRO A 331 4.16 -4.32 -13.71
CA PRO A 331 5.40 -4.43 -12.96
C PRO A 331 6.34 -3.26 -13.24
N VAL A 332 6.08 -2.47 -14.27
CA VAL A 332 6.86 -1.28 -14.63
C VAL A 332 5.92 -0.25 -15.24
N VAL A 333 5.84 0.92 -14.63
CA VAL A 333 5.20 2.11 -15.19
C VAL A 333 6.29 3.11 -15.52
N LEU A 334 6.41 3.55 -16.77
CA LEU A 334 7.45 4.48 -17.22
C LEU A 334 6.88 5.56 -18.13
N SER A 335 7.32 6.81 -17.91
CA SER A 335 7.05 7.87 -18.88
C SER A 335 7.84 7.60 -20.18
N PRO A 336 7.31 7.98 -21.37
CA PRO A 336 8.04 7.80 -22.63
C PRO A 336 9.43 8.47 -22.64
N TRP A 337 9.55 9.64 -22.01
CA TRP A 337 10.81 10.38 -21.87
C TRP A 337 11.84 9.59 -21.07
N THR A 338 11.41 9.03 -19.94
CA THR A 338 12.28 8.25 -19.06
C THR A 338 12.69 6.93 -19.71
N ALA A 339 11.75 6.26 -20.40
CA ALA A 339 12.03 5.05 -21.17
C ALA A 339 13.05 5.33 -22.28
N ALA A 340 12.89 6.42 -23.03
CA ALA A 340 13.84 6.82 -24.07
C ALA A 340 15.22 7.16 -23.49
N ALA A 341 15.29 7.94 -22.41
CA ALA A 341 16.54 8.28 -21.74
C ALA A 341 17.28 7.03 -21.26
N TRP A 342 16.59 6.09 -20.62
CA TRP A 342 17.21 4.83 -20.18
C TRP A 342 17.62 3.93 -21.35
N ALA A 343 16.83 3.83 -22.41
CA ALA A 343 17.22 3.09 -23.61
C ALA A 343 18.54 3.63 -24.21
N LEU A 344 18.68 4.96 -24.25
CA LEU A 344 19.89 5.64 -24.73
C LEU A 344 21.09 5.44 -23.79
N VAL A 345 20.91 5.55 -22.47
CA VAL A 345 21.97 5.24 -21.47
C VAL A 345 22.42 3.79 -21.60
N LEU A 346 21.47 2.87 -21.75
CA LEU A 346 21.74 1.44 -21.89
C LEU A 346 22.52 1.11 -23.15
N THR A 347 22.65 2.01 -24.14
CA THR A 347 23.54 1.84 -25.31
C THR A 347 25.02 1.72 -24.91
N GLY A 348 25.41 2.23 -23.74
CA GLY A 348 26.78 2.15 -23.23
C GLY A 348 27.80 2.98 -24.01
N ARG A 349 27.35 3.87 -24.90
CA ARG A 349 28.20 4.72 -25.74
C ARG A 349 28.08 6.18 -25.29
N ARG A 350 29.18 6.95 -25.35
CA ARG A 350 29.19 8.41 -25.09
C ARG A 350 28.05 9.17 -25.83
N PRO A 351 27.81 8.97 -27.14
CA PRO A 351 26.68 9.63 -27.82
C PRO A 351 25.31 9.27 -27.24
N GLY A 352 25.11 8.04 -26.76
CA GLY A 352 23.86 7.66 -26.11
C GLY A 352 23.63 8.37 -24.78
N VAL A 353 24.69 8.56 -23.98
CA VAL A 353 24.61 9.34 -22.73
C VAL A 353 24.29 10.81 -23.01
N LEU A 354 24.92 11.41 -24.03
CA LEU A 354 24.63 12.78 -24.44
C LEU A 354 23.20 12.94 -24.96
N ALA A 355 22.73 11.99 -25.78
CA ALA A 355 21.35 11.98 -26.27
C ALA A 355 20.35 11.82 -25.11
N ALA A 356 20.64 10.98 -24.12
CA ALA A 356 19.82 10.84 -22.92
C ALA A 356 19.75 12.15 -22.13
N ALA A 357 20.87 12.86 -21.97
CA ALA A 357 20.89 14.19 -21.35
C ALA A 357 20.01 15.19 -22.13
N GLY A 358 20.05 15.17 -23.47
CA GLY A 358 19.15 15.95 -24.32
C GLY A 358 17.67 15.63 -24.11
N VAL A 359 17.31 14.35 -24.01
CA VAL A 359 15.94 13.90 -23.71
C VAL A 359 15.47 14.42 -22.34
N LEU A 360 16.32 14.36 -21.31
CA LEU A 360 16.00 14.87 -19.98
C LEU A 360 15.92 16.41 -19.93
N ALA A 361 16.75 17.11 -20.71
CA ALA A 361 16.67 18.56 -20.88
C ALA A 361 15.35 18.96 -21.57
N GLY A 362 14.93 18.22 -22.61
CA GLY A 362 13.63 18.42 -23.27
C GLY A 362 12.45 18.16 -22.32
N ALA A 363 12.51 17.10 -21.51
CA ALA A 363 11.52 16.82 -20.48
C ALA A 363 11.45 17.94 -19.43
N THR A 364 12.61 18.49 -19.04
CA THR A 364 12.72 19.65 -18.14
C THR A 364 12.07 20.89 -18.73
N GLY A 365 12.36 21.20 -20.00
CA GLY A 365 11.75 22.32 -20.73
C GLY A 365 10.23 22.21 -20.85
N ARG A 366 9.68 20.98 -20.95
CA ARG A 366 8.22 20.75 -20.94
C ARG A 366 7.59 20.82 -19.55
N LEU A 367 8.32 20.44 -18.51
CA LEU A 367 7.82 20.47 -17.13
C LEU A 367 7.87 21.88 -16.52
N ALA A 368 8.90 22.67 -16.82
CA ALA A 368 9.13 23.96 -16.18
C ALA A 368 7.94 24.94 -16.31
N PRO A 369 7.30 25.13 -17.48
CA PRO A 369 6.13 26.00 -17.60
C PRO A 369 4.93 25.52 -16.76
N ARG A 370 4.76 24.21 -16.58
CA ARG A 370 3.67 23.64 -15.75
C ARG A 370 3.86 23.89 -14.26
N LEU A 371 5.11 24.07 -13.82
CA LEU A 371 5.46 24.40 -12.44
C LEU A 371 5.49 25.91 -12.19
N ALA A 372 5.45 26.74 -13.24
CA ALA A 372 5.51 28.18 -13.14
C ALA A 372 4.29 28.76 -12.43
N ARG A 373 4.51 29.79 -11.60
CA ARG A 373 3.43 30.65 -11.09
C ARG A 373 2.69 31.29 -12.27
N PRO A 374 1.37 31.54 -12.16
CA PRO A 374 0.70 32.43 -13.11
C PRO A 374 1.46 33.75 -13.24
N GLY A 375 1.86 34.12 -14.47
CA GLY A 375 2.66 35.33 -14.76
C GLY A 375 4.14 35.29 -14.30
N GLY A 376 4.61 34.18 -13.72
CA GLY A 376 5.98 34.06 -13.22
C GLY A 376 6.93 33.31 -14.16
N ARG A 377 8.25 33.48 -13.95
CA ARG A 377 9.27 32.75 -14.71
C ARG A 377 9.24 31.24 -14.40
N PRO A 378 9.46 30.36 -15.39
CA PRO A 378 9.52 28.92 -15.19
C PRO A 378 10.66 28.51 -14.23
N PRO A 379 10.40 27.71 -13.19
CA PRO A 379 11.43 27.26 -12.26
C PRO A 379 12.23 26.08 -12.84
N VAL A 380 13.11 26.35 -13.81
CA VAL A 380 13.88 25.33 -14.55
C VAL A 380 14.67 24.42 -13.62
N GLY A 381 15.33 24.96 -12.59
CA GLY A 381 16.10 24.15 -11.62
C GLY A 381 15.24 23.14 -10.85
N LEU A 382 14.01 23.51 -10.47
CA LEU A 382 13.08 22.57 -9.83
C LEU A 382 12.62 21.50 -10.82
N ALA A 383 12.27 21.90 -12.04
CA ALA A 383 11.86 20.97 -13.09
C ALA A 383 12.97 19.95 -13.38
N ALA A 384 14.22 20.40 -13.49
CA ALA A 384 15.39 19.56 -13.69
C ALA A 384 15.55 18.57 -12.52
N LEU A 385 15.47 19.06 -11.28
CA LEU A 385 15.55 18.22 -10.09
C LEU A 385 14.48 17.13 -10.08
N LEU A 386 13.23 17.46 -10.42
CA LEU A 386 12.12 16.50 -10.48
C LEU A 386 12.30 15.47 -11.60
N VAL A 387 12.76 15.90 -12.78
CA VAL A 387 13.05 15.00 -13.92
C VAL A 387 14.19 14.04 -13.59
N VAL A 388 15.27 14.53 -12.97
CA VAL A 388 16.41 13.71 -12.55
C VAL A 388 15.98 12.71 -11.46
N ARG A 389 15.25 13.16 -10.44
CA ARG A 389 14.72 12.28 -9.39
C ARG A 389 13.76 11.22 -9.94
N GLY A 390 12.84 11.61 -10.82
CA GLY A 390 11.92 10.69 -11.49
C GLY A 390 12.66 9.66 -12.35
N SER A 391 13.71 10.09 -13.06
CA SER A 391 14.56 9.20 -13.86
C SER A 391 15.38 8.24 -13.01
N ALA A 392 15.92 8.69 -11.88
CA ALA A 392 16.62 7.82 -10.92
C ALA A 392 15.67 6.82 -10.25
N ALA A 393 14.44 7.21 -9.92
CA ALA A 393 13.40 6.32 -9.41
C ALA A 393 13.01 5.25 -10.46
N ALA A 394 12.87 5.65 -11.72
CA ALA A 394 12.65 4.73 -12.83
C ALA A 394 13.80 3.73 -13.03
N GLY A 395 15.05 4.17 -12.89
CA GLY A 395 16.22 3.27 -12.95
C GLY A 395 16.17 2.19 -11.88
N ARG A 396 15.85 2.55 -10.64
CA ARG A 396 15.63 1.60 -9.53
C ARG A 396 14.50 0.61 -9.85
N THR A 397 13.38 1.13 -10.36
CA THR A 397 12.24 0.35 -10.82
C THR A 397 12.63 -0.65 -11.92
N MET A 398 13.41 -0.23 -12.92
CA MET A 398 13.91 -1.11 -13.98
C MET A 398 14.87 -2.16 -13.45
N ALA A 399 15.81 -1.79 -12.57
CA ALA A 399 16.74 -2.73 -11.94
C ALA A 399 16.00 -3.83 -11.15
N ARG A 400 15.03 -3.43 -10.32
CA ARG A 400 14.16 -4.36 -9.59
C ARG A 400 13.32 -5.23 -10.53
N SER A 401 12.84 -4.65 -11.63
CA SER A 401 12.09 -5.37 -12.63
C SER A 401 12.93 -6.47 -13.28
N VAL A 402 14.18 -6.19 -13.65
CA VAL A 402 15.14 -7.16 -14.19
C VAL A 402 15.40 -8.30 -13.19
N THR A 403 15.46 -8.02 -11.89
CA THR A 403 15.84 -9.01 -10.88
C THR A 403 14.67 -9.80 -10.30
N ARG A 404 13.45 -9.26 -10.36
CA ARG A 404 12.23 -9.84 -9.76
C ARG A 404 11.19 -10.26 -10.79
N HIS A 405 10.78 -9.35 -11.66
CA HIS A 405 9.63 -9.57 -12.54
C HIS A 405 10.03 -10.22 -13.87
N HIS A 406 11.16 -9.80 -14.45
CA HIS A 406 11.65 -10.18 -15.76
C HIS A 406 12.95 -10.98 -15.69
N TRP A 407 13.24 -11.61 -14.55
CA TRP A 407 14.46 -12.39 -14.38
C TRP A 407 14.61 -13.53 -15.40
N PRO A 408 13.55 -14.22 -15.88
CA PRO A 408 13.73 -15.25 -16.91
C PRO A 408 14.24 -14.68 -18.23
N LEU A 409 13.73 -13.51 -18.63
CA LEU A 409 14.20 -12.80 -19.83
C LEU A 409 15.61 -12.27 -19.64
N ALA A 410 15.92 -11.73 -18.46
CA ALA A 410 17.26 -11.26 -18.13
C ALA A 410 18.29 -12.39 -18.15
N LEU A 411 17.92 -13.57 -17.63
CA LEU A 411 18.76 -14.76 -17.61
C LEU A 411 19.01 -15.28 -19.03
N ALA A 412 17.96 -15.39 -19.85
CA ALA A 412 18.09 -15.78 -21.26
C ALA A 412 19.01 -14.82 -22.03
N ALA A 413 18.85 -13.51 -21.85
CA ALA A 413 19.72 -12.51 -22.46
C ALA A 413 21.17 -12.60 -21.95
N ALA A 414 21.38 -12.83 -20.65
CA ALA A 414 22.70 -12.96 -20.04
C ALA A 414 23.47 -14.22 -20.48
N ALA A 415 22.75 -15.29 -20.85
CA ALA A 415 23.34 -16.51 -21.40
C ALA A 415 24.03 -16.24 -22.74
N VAL A 416 23.41 -15.43 -23.60
CA VAL A 416 23.89 -15.18 -24.98
C VAL A 416 24.70 -13.89 -25.15
N SER A 417 24.66 -12.95 -24.19
CA SER A 417 25.33 -11.65 -24.32
C SER A 417 26.15 -11.27 -23.08
N ARG A 418 27.47 -11.08 -23.27
CA ARG A 418 28.38 -10.58 -22.24
C ARG A 418 27.93 -9.22 -21.67
N ARG A 419 27.36 -8.38 -22.54
CA ARG A 419 26.84 -7.07 -22.16
C ARG A 419 25.57 -7.19 -21.31
N ALA A 420 24.61 -8.03 -21.72
CA ALA A 420 23.41 -8.28 -20.95
C ALA A 420 23.75 -8.85 -19.56
N ARG A 421 24.74 -9.75 -19.49
CA ARG A 421 25.26 -10.28 -18.22
C ARG A 421 25.80 -9.20 -17.29
N ARG A 422 26.64 -8.29 -17.80
CA ARG A 422 27.15 -7.14 -17.02
C ARG A 422 26.03 -6.24 -16.52
N LEU A 423 25.03 -5.95 -17.37
CA LEU A 423 23.88 -5.12 -16.99
C LEU A 423 22.99 -5.79 -15.95
N ALA A 424 22.74 -7.10 -16.07
CA ALA A 424 21.97 -7.87 -15.09
C ALA A 424 22.67 -7.90 -13.72
N VAL A 425 23.99 -8.10 -13.70
CA VAL A 425 24.79 -8.03 -12.46
C VAL A 425 24.76 -6.62 -11.87
N ALA A 426 24.96 -5.59 -12.69
CA ALA A 426 24.90 -4.20 -12.22
C ALA A 426 23.52 -3.85 -11.65
N ALA A 427 22.43 -4.26 -12.31
CA ALA A 427 21.07 -4.11 -11.81
C ALA A 427 20.87 -4.85 -10.48
N ALA A 428 21.39 -6.09 -10.37
CA ALA A 428 21.27 -6.89 -9.17
C ALA A 428 22.00 -6.27 -7.97
N VAL A 429 23.23 -5.79 -8.17
CA VAL A 429 24.03 -5.12 -7.15
C VAL A 429 23.41 -3.79 -6.76
N ALA A 430 23.05 -2.94 -7.74
CA ALA A 430 22.46 -1.64 -7.49
C ALA A 430 21.14 -1.75 -6.72
N ASP A 431 20.24 -2.65 -7.13
CA ASP A 431 18.98 -2.87 -6.42
C ASP A 431 19.19 -3.42 -5.00
N ALA A 432 20.13 -4.35 -4.79
CA ALA A 432 20.44 -4.88 -3.47
C ALA A 432 21.03 -3.81 -2.53
N VAL A 433 22.01 -3.04 -3.00
CA VAL A 433 22.67 -1.99 -2.19
C VAL A 433 21.71 -0.86 -1.86
N LEU A 434 20.98 -0.34 -2.85
CA LEU A 434 20.04 0.77 -2.65
C LEU A 434 18.91 0.40 -1.70
N ALA A 435 18.46 -0.87 -1.74
CA ALA A 435 17.43 -1.33 -0.83
C ALA A 435 17.98 -1.71 0.56
N TRP A 436 19.22 -2.15 0.65
CA TRP A 436 19.84 -2.45 1.94
C TRP A 436 20.10 -1.19 2.77
N TRP A 437 20.42 -0.08 2.11
CA TRP A 437 20.92 1.13 2.77
C TRP A 437 20.07 1.65 3.94
N PRO A 438 18.73 1.71 3.84
CA PRO A 438 17.89 2.15 4.97
C PRO A 438 17.83 1.13 6.13
N HIS A 439 18.16 -0.14 5.85
CA HIS A 439 18.14 -1.24 6.81
C HIS A 439 19.54 -1.67 7.28
N ARG A 440 20.58 -0.91 6.92
CA ARG A 440 21.99 -1.24 7.21
C ARG A 440 22.32 -1.47 8.69
N ALA A 441 21.54 -0.87 9.59
CA ALA A 441 21.69 -1.05 11.03
C ALA A 441 21.00 -2.33 11.57
N ARG A 442 20.12 -2.97 10.78
CA ARG A 442 19.29 -4.12 11.22
C ARG A 442 19.78 -5.44 10.66
N VAL A 443 20.34 -5.44 9.46
CA VAL A 443 20.75 -6.66 8.76
C VAL A 443 22.00 -6.40 7.91
N GLY A 444 22.96 -7.32 7.96
CA GLY A 444 24.20 -7.22 7.20
C GLY A 444 23.97 -7.28 5.68
N PRO A 445 24.85 -6.66 4.87
CA PRO A 445 24.63 -6.48 3.43
C PRO A 445 24.53 -7.81 2.67
N LEU A 446 25.35 -8.81 3.02
CA LEU A 446 25.33 -10.12 2.37
C LEU A 446 24.03 -10.89 2.64
N ARG A 447 23.60 -10.92 3.91
CA ARG A 447 22.35 -11.57 4.31
C ARG A 447 21.15 -10.89 3.63
N PHE A 448 21.16 -9.56 3.58
CA PHE A 448 20.12 -8.80 2.90
C PHE A 448 20.07 -9.10 1.40
N ALA A 449 21.22 -9.06 0.72
CA ALA A 449 21.30 -9.34 -0.71
C ALA A 449 20.82 -10.77 -1.02
N ALA A 450 21.23 -11.76 -0.23
CA ALA A 450 20.79 -13.15 -0.39
C ALA A 450 19.28 -13.30 -0.17
N GLY A 451 18.73 -12.76 0.92
CA GLY A 451 17.30 -12.76 1.20
C GLY A 451 16.50 -12.11 0.07
N ARG A 452 16.93 -10.92 -0.37
CA ARG A 452 16.27 -10.18 -1.46
C ARG A 452 16.27 -10.95 -2.77
N ARG A 453 17.37 -11.58 -3.15
CA ARG A 453 17.44 -12.40 -4.38
C ARG A 453 16.58 -13.64 -4.30
N LEU A 454 16.57 -14.32 -3.16
CA LEU A 454 15.73 -15.49 -2.97
C LEU A 454 14.23 -15.15 -2.97
N GLU A 455 13.83 -14.05 -2.33
CA GLU A 455 12.46 -13.54 -2.38
C GLU A 455 12.06 -13.18 -3.81
N ASP A 456 12.91 -12.43 -4.52
CA ASP A 456 12.62 -11.95 -5.88
C ASP A 456 12.48 -13.10 -6.87
N LEU A 457 13.38 -14.09 -6.80
CA LEU A 457 13.32 -15.28 -7.65
C LEU A 457 12.06 -16.10 -7.36
N ALA A 458 11.72 -16.31 -6.08
CA ALA A 458 10.52 -17.04 -5.69
C ALA A 458 9.24 -16.32 -6.15
N TYR A 459 9.10 -15.04 -5.83
CA TYR A 459 7.97 -14.22 -6.29
C TYR A 459 7.87 -14.19 -7.82
N GLY A 460 9.00 -13.94 -8.50
CA GLY A 460 9.09 -13.94 -9.95
C GLY A 460 8.68 -15.25 -10.58
N ALA A 461 9.12 -16.39 -10.03
CA ALA A 461 8.70 -17.71 -10.50
C ALA A 461 7.18 -17.90 -10.38
N GLY A 462 6.60 -17.47 -9.26
CA GLY A 462 5.15 -17.45 -9.06
C GLY A 462 4.40 -16.58 -10.06
N LEU A 463 4.92 -15.38 -10.33
CA LEU A 463 4.38 -14.43 -11.31
C LEU A 463 4.32 -15.05 -12.71
N TRP A 464 5.44 -15.62 -13.18
CA TRP A 464 5.50 -16.27 -14.49
C TRP A 464 4.60 -17.50 -14.56
N TRP A 465 4.58 -18.33 -13.51
CA TRP A 465 3.67 -19.46 -13.42
C TRP A 465 2.20 -19.03 -13.50
N GLY A 466 1.81 -17.99 -12.77
CA GLY A 466 0.47 -17.42 -12.81
C GLY A 466 0.09 -16.92 -14.21
N ALA A 467 0.98 -16.16 -14.86
CA ALA A 467 0.77 -15.64 -16.21
C ALA A 467 0.63 -16.77 -17.24
N LEU A 468 1.48 -17.79 -17.19
CA LEU A 468 1.43 -18.95 -18.08
C LEU A 468 0.16 -19.77 -17.87
N ARG A 469 -0.23 -20.03 -16.62
CA ARG A 469 -1.45 -20.77 -16.27
C ARG A 469 -2.71 -20.03 -16.72
N ALA A 470 -2.74 -18.72 -16.56
CA ALA A 470 -3.84 -17.86 -17.04
C ALA A 470 -3.82 -17.63 -18.56
N ARG A 471 -2.73 -18.01 -19.25
CA ARG A 471 -2.45 -17.65 -20.65
C ARG A 471 -2.59 -16.15 -20.91
N ASP A 472 -2.12 -15.35 -19.95
CA ASP A 472 -2.27 -13.90 -19.95
C ASP A 472 -0.98 -13.21 -19.51
N ALA A 473 -0.35 -12.48 -20.43
CA ALA A 473 0.90 -11.77 -20.19
C ALA A 473 0.70 -10.37 -19.59
N ARG A 474 -0.53 -9.89 -19.36
CA ARG A 474 -0.79 -8.52 -18.85
C ARG A 474 -0.04 -8.20 -17.56
N ALA A 475 0.13 -9.19 -16.68
CA ALA A 475 0.89 -9.06 -15.43
C ALA A 475 2.41 -8.86 -15.63
N LEU A 476 2.92 -9.10 -16.83
CA LEU A 476 4.33 -8.96 -17.21
C LEU A 476 4.59 -7.69 -18.04
N LEU A 477 3.55 -7.07 -18.61
CA LEU A 477 3.73 -5.98 -19.56
C LEU A 477 3.94 -4.64 -18.84
N PRO A 478 4.86 -3.79 -19.33
CA PRO A 478 4.98 -2.42 -18.83
C PRO A 478 3.73 -1.60 -19.19
N ALA A 479 3.42 -0.60 -18.36
CA ALA A 479 2.34 0.36 -18.62
C ALA A 479 2.88 1.80 -18.72
N ARG A 480 2.07 2.67 -19.31
CA ARG A 480 2.28 4.11 -19.24
C ARG A 480 1.61 4.66 -17.98
N PRO A 481 2.13 5.75 -17.38
CA PRO A 481 1.43 6.44 -16.30
C PRO A 481 0.02 6.81 -16.76
N ALA A 482 -0.98 6.17 -16.16
CA ALA A 482 -2.36 6.58 -16.35
C ALA A 482 -2.59 7.87 -15.53
N PRO A 483 -3.46 8.79 -16.00
CA PRO A 483 -4.03 9.75 -15.08
C PRO A 483 -4.75 8.94 -14.01
N MET A 484 -4.26 8.97 -12.77
CA MET A 484 -4.96 8.35 -11.65
C MET A 484 -6.38 8.92 -11.64
N PRO A 485 -7.44 8.10 -11.51
CA PRO A 485 -8.79 8.62 -11.40
C PRO A 485 -8.80 9.62 -10.25
N LEU A 486 -8.98 10.89 -10.58
CA LEU A 486 -9.48 11.85 -9.61
C LEU A 486 -10.76 11.23 -9.09
N ALA A 487 -10.88 11.05 -7.78
CA ALA A 487 -12.05 10.42 -7.16
C ALA A 487 -13.33 10.87 -7.89
N PRO A 488 -14.19 9.93 -8.33
CA PRO A 488 -15.43 10.28 -9.00
C PRO A 488 -16.26 11.10 -8.00
N GLY A 489 -16.32 12.41 -8.26
CA GLY A 489 -16.77 13.37 -7.25
C GLY A 489 -16.14 14.72 -7.48
N ARG A 490 -16.45 15.34 -8.63
CA ARG A 490 -16.43 16.80 -8.65
C ARG A 490 -17.47 17.23 -7.62
N LEU A 491 -17.05 17.57 -6.41
CA LEU A 491 -17.72 18.65 -5.69
C LEU A 491 -17.55 19.88 -6.60
N ARG A 492 -18.46 20.02 -7.57
CA ARG A 492 -18.73 21.24 -8.32
C ARG A 492 -19.35 22.21 -7.31
N THR A 493 -18.57 22.64 -6.32
CA THR A 493 -18.85 23.89 -5.65
C THR A 493 -18.35 24.98 -6.59
N THR A 494 -19.29 25.73 -7.14
CA THR A 494 -19.08 27.07 -7.69
C THR A 494 -18.17 27.83 -6.72
N GLY A 495 -16.88 27.98 -7.05
CA GLY A 495 -15.89 28.60 -6.14
C GLY A 495 -14.66 27.74 -5.73
N SER A 496 -14.46 26.56 -6.30
CA SER A 496 -13.29 25.66 -6.08
C SER A 496 -11.97 26.35 -5.65
N LEU A 497 -11.63 26.24 -4.36
CA LEU A 497 -10.44 26.82 -3.70
C LEU A 497 -9.09 26.23 -4.16
N VAL A 498 -9.11 25.20 -5.00
CA VAL A 498 -7.93 24.46 -5.43
C VAL A 498 -7.94 24.28 -6.95
N GLN A 499 -6.80 24.54 -7.59
CA GLN A 499 -6.48 24.07 -8.94
C GLN A 499 -5.40 22.99 -8.84
N SER A 500 -5.67 21.81 -9.40
CA SER A 500 -4.72 20.70 -9.43
C SER A 500 -4.25 20.44 -10.86
N THR A 501 -2.93 20.34 -11.04
CA THR A 501 -2.30 19.86 -12.27
C THR A 501 -1.51 18.61 -11.95
N ALA A 502 -1.87 17.47 -12.56
CA ALA A 502 -1.11 16.24 -12.42
C ALA A 502 0.25 16.39 -13.12
N SER A 503 1.36 16.25 -12.37
CA SER A 503 2.70 16.14 -12.95
C SER A 503 2.93 14.69 -13.38
N GLY A 504 2.69 14.40 -14.67
CA GLY A 504 2.79 13.04 -15.26
C GLY A 504 4.20 12.49 -15.42
N HIS A 505 5.04 12.55 -14.38
CA HIS A 505 6.42 12.07 -14.43
C HIS A 505 6.73 11.16 -13.24
N ASP A 506 6.20 9.94 -13.25
CA ASP A 506 6.51 8.96 -12.22
C ASP A 506 6.78 7.59 -12.85
N GLY A 507 8.00 7.07 -12.62
CA GLY A 507 8.41 5.72 -12.97
C GLY A 507 8.21 4.78 -11.77
N ARG A 508 7.09 4.05 -11.69
CA ARG A 508 6.72 3.25 -10.51
C ARG A 508 6.38 1.81 -10.89
N THR A 509 6.70 0.86 -10.02
CA THR A 509 6.20 -0.52 -10.14
C THR A 509 5.15 -0.73 -9.07
N MET A 510 4.16 -1.57 -9.35
CA MET A 510 3.41 -2.17 -8.27
C MET A 510 4.19 -3.35 -7.73
N ASP A 511 4.52 -3.27 -6.45
CA ASP A 511 5.22 -4.33 -5.76
C ASP A 511 4.62 -4.48 -4.36
N PRO A 512 4.17 -5.69 -3.98
CA PRO A 512 3.60 -5.93 -2.66
C PRO A 512 4.61 -5.88 -1.51
N SER A 513 5.93 -5.84 -1.75
CA SER A 513 6.92 -5.73 -0.68
C SER A 513 7.19 -4.26 -0.30
N PRO A 514 7.34 -3.90 0.99
CA PRO A 514 7.64 -2.54 1.42
C PRO A 514 8.83 -1.95 0.70
N ARG A 515 8.71 -0.67 0.35
CA ARG A 515 9.86 0.12 -0.09
C ARG A 515 10.37 1.01 1.03
N THR A 516 11.64 0.81 1.29
CA THR A 516 12.69 1.78 1.61
C THR A 516 12.41 3.21 1.13
N THR A 517 12.31 4.15 2.08
CA THR A 517 12.35 5.60 1.82
C THR A 517 13.73 6.04 1.31
N PRO A 518 13.80 7.06 0.43
CA PRO A 518 15.07 7.70 0.06
C PRO A 518 15.70 8.48 1.22
#